data_AF-A0A1W6T7X9-F1
#
_entry.id   AF-A0A1W6T7X9-F1
#
_cell.length_a   1.000
_cell.length_b   1.000
_cell.length_c   1.000
_cell.angle_alpha   90.00
_cell.angle_beta   90.00
_cell.angle_gamma   90.00
#
_symmetry.space_group_name_H-M   'P 1'
#
loop_
_entity.id
_entity.type
_entity.pdbx_description
1 polymer ?
#
loop_
_entity_poly.entity_id
_entity_poly.type
_entity_poly.pdbx_seq_one_letter_code
_entity_poly.pdbx_strand_id
1 'polypeptide(L)'
;MKVQLIPSLCALSGLLIASTAFAQVAYTWVDENGVVHFSDTPNKGAKAIALPNLEASAPAPEVESTESLAPQTTPSTASQNKPEKTTEKPLPLQLSMQTPKHNETIRNNRGIINIQLETNRKLGIGEQLQLLLDGKPYGAPQNHIVWQLNNIDRGTHTLAVHAKRSGKLIASTSPITVHLHRASVKPTVKGAK
;
A
#
# COMPACT_ATOMS: atom_id res chain seq x y z
N MET A 1 18.74 -0.80 -74.29
CA MET A 1 17.82 -0.10 -73.36
C MET A 1 17.84 -0.80 -72.01
N LYS A 2 17.74 -0.04 -70.90
CA LYS A 2 17.72 -0.42 -69.46
C LYS A 2 19.13 -0.42 -68.82
N VAL A 3 19.63 0.73 -68.37
CA VAL A 3 19.37 1.47 -67.10
C VAL A 3 20.04 0.78 -65.90
N GLN A 4 21.06 1.47 -65.37
CA GLN A 4 21.75 1.22 -64.10
C GLN A 4 20.77 1.16 -62.91
N LEU A 5 21.11 0.39 -61.87
CA LEU A 5 20.79 0.72 -60.47
C LEU A 5 21.63 -0.15 -59.50
N ILE A 6 22.84 0.36 -59.23
CA ILE A 6 23.48 0.55 -57.92
C ILE A 6 23.24 -0.56 -56.85
N PRO A 7 24.26 -1.34 -56.47
CA PRO A 7 24.19 -2.24 -55.33
C PRO A 7 24.33 -1.43 -54.04
N SER A 8 23.22 -0.93 -53.52
CA SER A 8 23.16 -0.26 -52.22
C SER A 8 22.00 -0.80 -51.41
N LEU A 9 21.96 -2.12 -51.23
CA LEU A 9 20.89 -2.80 -50.49
C LEU A 9 21.35 -3.42 -49.15
N CYS A 10 22.60 -3.21 -48.73
CA CYS A 10 23.13 -3.77 -47.48
C CYS A 10 23.34 -2.76 -46.33
N ALA A 11 22.87 -1.52 -46.44
CA ALA A 11 23.11 -0.49 -45.42
C ALA A 11 21.86 0.30 -44.97
N LEU A 12 20.68 -0.34 -44.89
CA LEU A 12 19.46 0.35 -44.43
C LEU A 12 18.56 -0.45 -43.47
N SER A 13 19.08 -1.50 -42.83
CA SER A 13 18.31 -2.31 -41.86
C SER A 13 18.80 -2.14 -40.42
N GLY A 14 18.93 -0.88 -39.97
CA GLY A 14 19.46 -0.58 -38.65
C GLY A 14 19.06 0.80 -38.15
N LEU A 15 17.76 1.10 -38.09
CA LEU A 15 17.27 2.24 -37.31
C LEU A 15 16.02 1.82 -36.54
N LEU A 16 16.24 1.11 -35.42
CA LEU A 16 15.23 1.01 -34.37
C LEU A 16 15.05 2.41 -33.76
N ILE A 17 13.93 3.03 -34.07
CA ILE A 17 13.49 4.27 -33.44
C ILE A 17 13.06 3.90 -32.02
N ALA A 18 13.95 4.13 -31.04
CA ALA A 18 13.60 4.09 -29.63
C ALA A 18 12.75 5.34 -29.31
N SER A 19 11.44 5.16 -29.16
CA SER A 19 10.56 6.21 -28.66
C SER A 19 10.84 6.45 -27.18
N THR A 20 11.53 7.54 -26.87
CA THR A 20 11.66 8.04 -25.50
C THR A 20 10.31 8.55 -25.01
N ALA A 21 9.75 7.93 -23.98
CA ALA A 21 8.53 8.41 -23.34
C ALA A 21 8.84 9.72 -22.58
N PHE A 22 8.22 10.83 -22.97
CA PHE A 22 8.33 12.09 -22.25
C PHE A 22 7.44 12.05 -20.99
N ALA A 23 7.98 12.50 -19.86
CA ALA A 23 7.27 12.64 -18.60
C ALA A 23 6.05 13.56 -18.75
N GLN A 24 4.88 13.09 -18.32
CA GLN A 24 3.61 13.80 -18.45
C GLN A 24 3.53 14.87 -17.34
N VAL A 25 3.51 16.14 -17.72
CA VAL A 25 3.47 17.27 -16.79
C VAL A 25 2.02 17.53 -16.40
N ALA A 26 1.67 17.31 -15.13
CA ALA A 26 0.36 17.63 -14.59
C ALA A 26 0.31 19.10 -14.15
N TYR A 27 -0.74 19.83 -14.56
CA TYR A 27 -0.97 21.22 -14.20
C TYR A 27 -2.13 21.32 -13.21
N THR A 28 -2.01 22.22 -12.22
CA THR A 28 -3.10 22.54 -11.30
C THR A 28 -3.41 24.04 -11.33
N TRP A 29 -4.68 24.37 -11.10
CA TRP A 29 -5.10 25.75 -10.81
C TRP A 29 -6.24 25.74 -9.81
N VAL A 30 -6.42 26.89 -9.15
CA VAL A 30 -7.52 27.13 -8.22
C VAL A 30 -8.47 28.11 -8.90
N ASP A 31 -9.76 27.77 -8.95
CA ASP A 31 -10.78 28.67 -9.48
C ASP A 31 -11.24 29.72 -8.44
N GLU A 32 -12.08 30.66 -8.86
CA GLU A 32 -12.58 31.75 -8.02
C GLU A 32 -13.41 31.28 -6.80
N ASN A 33 -13.86 30.01 -6.81
CA ASN A 33 -14.59 29.39 -5.71
C ASN A 33 -13.68 28.58 -4.77
N GLY A 34 -12.36 28.62 -4.99
CA GLY A 34 -11.38 27.89 -4.18
C GLY A 34 -11.28 26.40 -4.49
N VAL A 35 -11.86 25.93 -5.61
CA VAL A 35 -11.81 24.53 -6.02
C VAL A 35 -10.55 24.27 -6.83
N VAL A 36 -9.81 23.22 -6.47
CA VAL A 36 -8.55 22.82 -7.13
C VAL A 36 -8.88 21.88 -8.29
N HIS A 37 -8.45 22.25 -9.50
CA HIS A 37 -8.60 21.44 -10.71
C HIS A 37 -7.25 20.90 -11.19
N PHE A 38 -7.27 19.76 -11.88
CA PHE A 38 -6.10 19.11 -12.47
C PHE A 38 -6.31 18.92 -13.98
N SER A 39 -5.32 19.26 -14.79
CA SER A 39 -5.36 19.10 -16.26
C SER A 39 -3.99 18.73 -16.80
N ASP A 40 -3.97 17.91 -17.85
CA ASP A 40 -2.78 17.58 -18.63
C ASP A 40 -2.52 18.59 -19.76
N THR A 41 -3.37 19.64 -19.88
CA THR A 41 -3.23 20.73 -20.85
C THR A 41 -3.11 22.10 -20.17
N PRO A 42 -2.20 22.98 -20.63
CA PRO A 42 -1.94 24.26 -19.97
C PRO A 42 -3.08 25.26 -20.21
N ASN A 43 -3.62 25.85 -19.14
CA ASN A 43 -4.58 26.95 -19.18
C ASN A 43 -3.94 28.28 -18.73
N LYS A 44 -4.58 29.42 -19.04
CA LYS A 44 -4.07 30.74 -18.67
C LYS A 44 -4.07 30.88 -17.13
N GLY A 45 -2.89 30.91 -16.53
CA GLY A 45 -2.69 31.06 -15.08
C GLY A 45 -2.18 29.80 -14.36
N ALA A 46 -1.99 28.67 -15.05
CA ALA A 46 -1.44 27.46 -14.45
C ALA A 46 0.01 27.65 -13.98
N LYS A 47 0.29 27.20 -12.75
CA LYS A 47 1.66 26.98 -12.26
C LYS A 47 2.03 25.52 -12.48
N ALA A 48 3.17 25.28 -13.12
CA ALA A 48 3.69 23.93 -13.30
C ALA A 48 4.07 23.33 -11.94
N ILE A 49 3.58 22.13 -11.64
CA ILE A 49 4.02 21.37 -10.47
C ILE A 49 5.16 20.46 -10.91
N ALA A 50 6.36 20.72 -10.40
CA ALA A 50 7.47 19.77 -10.51
C ALA A 50 7.18 18.59 -9.58
N LEU A 51 7.10 17.38 -10.14
CA LEU A 51 7.01 16.16 -9.35
C LEU A 51 8.29 16.01 -8.52
N PRO A 52 8.21 15.59 -7.25
CA PRO A 52 9.38 15.36 -6.42
C PRO A 52 10.25 14.26 -7.05
N ASN A 53 11.56 14.49 -7.08
CA ASN A 53 12.54 13.54 -7.60
C ASN A 53 12.49 12.25 -6.77
N LEU A 54 12.09 11.13 -7.37
CA LEU A 54 12.02 9.82 -6.69
C LEU A 54 13.41 9.27 -6.31
N GLU A 55 14.50 9.85 -6.82
CA GLU A 55 15.89 9.44 -6.55
C GLU A 55 16.50 10.15 -5.32
N ALA A 56 15.77 11.04 -4.64
CA ALA A 56 16.29 11.74 -3.46
C ALA A 56 16.25 10.82 -2.21
N SER A 57 17.42 10.53 -1.64
CA SER A 57 17.55 9.80 -0.37
C SER A 57 16.79 10.51 0.74
N ALA A 58 16.02 9.75 1.52
CA ALA A 58 15.32 10.26 2.69
C ALA A 58 16.33 10.83 3.71
N PRO A 59 16.04 11.98 4.36
CA PRO A 59 16.89 12.49 5.43
C PRO A 59 16.87 11.54 6.63
N ALA A 60 18.01 11.43 7.31
CA ALA A 60 18.20 10.55 8.46
C ALA A 60 17.25 10.91 9.61
N PRO A 61 16.70 9.93 10.34
CA PRO A 61 15.83 10.20 11.48
C PRO A 61 16.64 10.78 12.65
N GLU A 62 16.29 11.99 13.07
CA GLU A 62 16.76 12.57 14.32
C GLU A 62 16.01 11.92 15.48
N VAL A 63 16.75 11.22 16.34
CA VAL A 63 16.24 10.62 17.59
C VAL A 63 16.45 11.62 18.71
N GLU A 64 15.37 12.28 19.12
CA GLU A 64 15.38 13.12 20.33
C GLU A 64 15.26 12.20 21.56
N SER A 65 16.31 12.23 22.38
CA SER A 65 16.50 11.37 23.54
C SER A 65 15.42 11.57 24.60
N THR A 66 14.84 10.47 25.06
CA THR A 66 13.89 10.42 26.18
C THR A 66 14.56 10.76 27.50
N GLU A 67 14.18 11.89 28.12
CA GLU A 67 14.50 12.16 29.52
C GLU A 67 13.33 11.79 30.43
N SER A 68 13.64 10.90 31.38
CA SER A 68 12.77 10.33 32.39
C SER A 68 12.50 11.34 33.51
N LEU A 69 11.23 11.62 33.83
CA LEU A 69 10.85 12.24 35.10
C LEU A 69 9.67 11.51 35.74
N ALA A 70 9.96 11.01 36.96
CA ALA A 70 9.05 10.32 37.86
C ALA A 70 7.94 11.24 38.42
N PRO A 71 6.86 10.68 38.99
CA PRO A 71 5.67 11.43 39.38
C PRO A 71 5.89 12.22 40.67
N GLN A 72 5.64 13.54 40.66
CA GLN A 72 5.46 14.33 41.87
C GLN A 72 4.01 14.79 41.99
N THR A 73 3.38 14.31 43.06
CA THR A 73 2.13 14.81 43.65
C THR A 73 2.30 16.24 44.17
N THR A 74 1.36 17.13 43.83
CA THR A 74 0.74 18.07 44.78
C THR A 74 -0.53 18.68 44.15
N PRO A 75 -1.61 18.90 44.93
CA PRO A 75 -2.87 19.43 44.44
C PRO A 75 -2.88 20.97 44.49
N SER A 76 -3.38 21.62 43.45
CA SER A 76 -3.76 23.03 43.53
C SER A 76 -5.07 23.30 42.78
N THR A 77 -5.92 24.02 43.49
CA THR A 77 -7.35 24.24 43.29
C THR A 77 -7.63 25.38 42.32
N ALA A 78 -8.70 25.21 41.54
CA ALA A 78 -9.47 26.24 40.82
C ALA A 78 -8.70 27.09 39.76
N SER A 79 -9.22 27.33 38.57
CA SER A 79 -10.55 27.87 38.32
C SER A 79 -10.78 27.99 36.80
N GLN A 80 -12.05 28.17 36.43
CA GLN A 80 -12.57 28.66 35.14
C GLN A 80 -12.92 27.62 34.07
N ASN A 81 -14.19 27.22 34.17
CA ASN A 81 -15.08 26.91 33.05
C ASN A 81 -14.81 27.79 31.83
N LYS A 82 -14.22 27.18 30.81
CA LYS A 82 -14.49 27.50 29.42
C LYS A 82 -14.85 26.16 28.78
N PRO A 83 -16.02 25.99 28.13
CA PRO A 83 -16.22 24.87 27.24
C PRO A 83 -15.36 25.13 26.01
N GLU A 84 -14.06 24.89 26.16
CA GLU A 84 -13.19 24.69 25.02
C GLU A 84 -13.77 23.45 24.34
N LYS A 85 -14.35 23.66 23.16
CA LYS A 85 -14.79 22.58 22.28
C LYS A 85 -13.51 21.90 21.80
N THR A 86 -12.90 21.11 22.68
CA THR A 86 -11.84 20.18 22.36
C THR A 86 -12.43 19.31 21.28
N THR A 87 -12.06 19.60 20.04
CA THR A 87 -12.32 18.71 18.93
C THR A 87 -11.42 17.51 19.21
N GLU A 88 -11.98 16.59 19.98
CA GLU A 88 -11.31 15.40 20.47
C GLU A 88 -10.82 14.64 19.24
N LYS A 89 -9.51 14.72 18.97
CA LYS A 89 -8.91 14.07 17.82
C LYS A 89 -9.15 12.57 18.01
N PRO A 90 -9.72 11.85 17.01
CA PRO A 90 -9.98 10.43 17.15
C PRO A 90 -8.70 9.69 17.54
N LEU A 91 -8.80 8.74 18.47
CA LEU A 91 -7.67 7.91 18.88
C LEU A 91 -6.96 7.33 17.64
N PRO A 92 -5.61 7.25 17.65
CA PRO A 92 -4.87 6.62 16.56
C PRO A 92 -5.35 5.18 16.38
N LEU A 93 -5.52 4.76 15.13
CA LEU A 93 -5.93 3.40 14.81
C LEU A 93 -4.77 2.45 15.11
N GLN A 94 -5.05 1.37 15.84
CA GLN A 94 -4.10 0.30 16.09
C GLN A 94 -4.68 -1.01 15.53
N LEU A 95 -3.83 -1.79 14.86
CA LEU A 95 -4.21 -3.05 14.24
C LEU A 95 -3.29 -4.16 14.74
N SER A 96 -3.87 -5.29 15.10
CA SER A 96 -3.14 -6.52 15.41
C SER A 96 -3.75 -7.71 14.66
N MET A 97 -2.92 -8.69 14.32
CA MET A 97 -3.41 -9.92 13.69
C MET A 97 -3.86 -10.90 14.78
N GLN A 98 -5.15 -11.19 14.83
CA GLN A 98 -5.74 -12.11 15.81
C GLN A 98 -5.58 -13.56 15.34
N THR A 99 -5.92 -13.81 14.08
CA THR A 99 -5.79 -15.09 13.38
C THR A 99 -5.32 -14.83 11.95
N PRO A 100 -4.40 -15.62 11.40
CA PRO A 100 -3.63 -16.68 12.06
C PRO A 100 -2.59 -16.12 13.05
N LYS A 101 -2.00 -16.99 13.87
CA LYS A 101 -0.87 -16.64 14.73
C LYS A 101 0.43 -16.68 13.93
N HIS A 102 1.45 -15.98 14.43
CA HIS A 102 2.79 -16.03 13.85
C HIS A 102 3.36 -17.46 13.90
N ASN A 103 3.92 -17.92 12.78
CA ASN A 103 4.38 -19.27 12.49
C ASN A 103 3.30 -20.37 12.59
N GLU A 104 2.03 -20.02 12.46
CA GLU A 104 0.96 -21.01 12.44
C GLU A 104 1.05 -21.90 11.19
N THR A 105 0.89 -23.21 11.40
CA THR A 105 0.83 -24.20 10.32
C THR A 105 -0.63 -24.48 9.97
N ILE A 106 -1.02 -24.09 8.75
CA ILE A 106 -2.38 -24.23 8.23
C ILE A 106 -2.40 -25.41 7.27
N ARG A 107 -3.27 -26.39 7.50
CA ARG A 107 -3.45 -27.53 6.59
C ARG A 107 -4.77 -27.41 5.86
N ASN A 108 -4.72 -26.96 4.60
CA ASN A 108 -5.92 -26.77 3.80
C ASN A 108 -5.66 -27.06 2.32
N ASN A 109 -6.23 -28.15 1.79
CA ASN A 109 -5.98 -28.59 0.42
C ASN A 109 -6.48 -27.59 -0.65
N ARG A 110 -7.49 -26.77 -0.32
CA ARG A 110 -8.04 -25.71 -1.19
C ARG A 110 -7.21 -24.42 -1.13
N GLY A 111 -6.16 -24.38 -0.31
CA GLY A 111 -5.34 -23.19 -0.11
C GLY A 111 -6.10 -22.04 0.55
N ILE A 112 -6.97 -22.37 1.52
CA ILE A 112 -7.73 -21.36 2.26
C ILE A 112 -6.93 -20.92 3.50
N ILE A 113 -6.80 -19.61 3.67
CA ILE A 113 -6.27 -18.96 4.88
C ILE A 113 -7.31 -17.96 5.36
N ASN A 114 -7.77 -18.12 6.60
CA ASN A 114 -8.72 -17.19 7.22
C ASN A 114 -7.94 -16.19 8.07
N ILE A 115 -8.23 -14.91 7.88
CA ILE A 115 -7.61 -13.81 8.62
C ILE A 115 -8.68 -13.07 9.40
N GLN A 116 -8.40 -12.82 10.67
CA GLN A 116 -9.16 -11.98 11.57
C GLN A 116 -8.20 -10.99 12.22
N LEU A 117 -8.52 -9.70 12.13
CA LEU A 117 -7.80 -8.66 12.86
C LEU A 117 -8.54 -8.28 14.14
N GLU A 118 -7.77 -7.67 15.03
CA GLU A 118 -8.26 -6.94 16.18
C GLU A 118 -7.87 -5.46 16.02
N THR A 119 -8.77 -4.57 16.48
CA THR A 119 -8.61 -3.12 16.35
C THR A 119 -9.07 -2.44 17.63
N ASN A 120 -8.40 -1.37 18.03
CA ASN A 120 -8.77 -0.59 19.20
C ASN A 120 -10.06 0.23 19.00
N ARG A 121 -10.44 0.50 17.75
CA ARG A 121 -11.67 1.21 17.38
C ARG A 121 -12.22 0.75 16.04
N LYS A 122 -13.48 1.11 15.77
CA LYS A 122 -14.06 0.95 14.42
C LYS A 122 -13.32 1.86 13.43
N LEU A 123 -13.30 1.44 12.16
CA LEU A 123 -12.76 2.25 11.08
C LEU A 123 -13.60 3.51 10.91
N GLY A 124 -12.89 4.63 10.73
CA GLY A 124 -13.47 5.92 10.40
C GLY A 124 -13.88 6.01 8.93
N ILE A 125 -14.63 7.05 8.60
CA ILE A 125 -15.08 7.30 7.23
C ILE A 125 -13.87 7.55 6.33
N GLY A 126 -13.80 6.80 5.22
CA GLY A 126 -12.70 6.88 4.26
C GLY A 126 -11.43 6.12 4.67
N GLU A 127 -11.42 5.44 5.82
CA GLU A 127 -10.36 4.49 6.17
C GLU A 127 -10.65 3.14 5.49
N GLN A 128 -9.62 2.54 4.90
CA GLN A 128 -9.68 1.27 4.20
C GLN A 128 -8.51 0.39 4.62
N LEU A 129 -8.72 -0.91 4.69
CA LEU A 129 -7.74 -1.93 4.96
C LEU A 129 -7.35 -2.64 3.68
N GLN A 130 -6.05 -2.75 3.43
CA GLN A 130 -5.46 -3.53 2.36
C GLN A 130 -4.66 -4.68 2.98
N LEU A 131 -5.06 -5.91 2.67
CA LEU A 131 -4.27 -7.10 2.98
C LEU A 131 -3.07 -7.17 2.03
N LEU A 132 -1.93 -7.58 2.56
CA LEU A 132 -0.73 -7.93 1.81
C LEU A 132 -0.40 -9.41 2.02
N LEU A 133 -0.16 -10.10 0.92
CA LEU A 133 0.37 -11.45 0.86
C LEU A 133 1.75 -11.38 0.20
N ASP A 134 2.78 -11.81 0.93
CA ASP A 134 4.17 -11.81 0.46
C ASP A 134 4.62 -10.43 -0.04
N GLY A 135 4.21 -9.38 0.69
CA GLY A 135 4.50 -7.98 0.37
C GLY A 135 3.66 -7.38 -0.76
N LYS A 136 2.78 -8.16 -1.40
CA LYS A 136 1.92 -7.69 -2.51
C LYS A 136 0.48 -7.49 -2.04
N PRO A 137 -0.23 -6.45 -2.51
CA PRO A 137 -1.65 -6.28 -2.21
C PRO A 137 -2.47 -7.50 -2.64
N TYR A 138 -3.22 -8.09 -1.71
CA TYR A 138 -4.18 -9.15 -1.97
C TYR A 138 -5.59 -8.59 -2.00
N GLY A 139 -6.24 -8.67 -3.16
CA GLY A 139 -7.59 -8.15 -3.37
C GLY A 139 -7.69 -6.62 -3.29
N ALA A 140 -8.92 -6.12 -3.40
CA ALA A 140 -9.20 -4.70 -3.27
C ALA A 140 -9.20 -4.24 -1.79
N PRO A 141 -8.89 -2.96 -1.50
CA PRO A 141 -9.09 -2.40 -0.17
C PRO A 141 -10.54 -2.54 0.30
N GLN A 142 -10.73 -2.89 1.57
CA GLN A 142 -12.05 -3.08 2.18
C GLN A 142 -12.11 -2.47 3.58
N ASN A 143 -13.29 -2.36 4.17
CA ASN A 143 -13.49 -1.82 5.52
C ASN A 143 -13.77 -2.89 6.59
N HIS A 144 -13.76 -4.17 6.21
CA HIS A 144 -13.96 -5.29 7.13
C HIS A 144 -12.62 -5.82 7.66
N ILE A 145 -12.63 -6.27 8.92
CA ILE A 145 -11.46 -6.82 9.62
C ILE A 145 -11.24 -8.32 9.38
N VAL A 146 -11.95 -8.89 8.41
CA VAL A 146 -11.90 -10.33 8.08
C VAL A 146 -11.57 -10.55 6.62
N TRP A 147 -10.75 -11.57 6.35
CA TRP A 147 -10.48 -12.05 4.99
C TRP A 147 -10.52 -13.58 4.95
N GLN A 148 -10.92 -14.08 3.79
CA GLN A 148 -10.69 -15.46 3.41
C GLN A 148 -9.88 -15.46 2.11
N LEU A 149 -8.62 -15.85 2.22
CA LEU A 149 -7.78 -16.07 1.05
C LEU A 149 -8.14 -17.42 0.47
N ASN A 150 -8.08 -17.54 -0.85
CA ASN A 150 -8.43 -18.77 -1.55
C ASN A 150 -7.34 -19.12 -2.55
N ASN A 151 -7.15 -20.42 -2.77
CA ASN A 151 -6.19 -20.93 -3.74
C ASN A 151 -4.76 -20.39 -3.52
N ILE A 152 -4.36 -20.20 -2.26
CA ILE A 152 -2.97 -19.89 -1.93
C ILE A 152 -2.13 -21.15 -2.16
N ASP A 153 -0.94 -20.97 -2.70
CA ASP A 153 -0.01 -22.05 -2.94
C ASP A 153 0.48 -22.65 -1.62
N ARG A 154 0.99 -23.88 -1.67
CA ARG A 154 1.62 -24.49 -0.50
C ARG A 154 2.95 -23.80 -0.24
N GLY A 155 3.32 -23.63 1.04
CA GLY A 155 4.59 -23.06 1.42
C GLY A 155 4.48 -22.06 2.55
N THR A 156 5.52 -21.24 2.68
CA THR A 156 5.60 -20.18 3.68
C THR A 156 5.14 -18.87 3.07
N HIS A 157 4.23 -18.19 3.76
CA HIS A 157 3.69 -16.90 3.32
C HIS A 157 3.80 -15.87 4.43
N THR A 158 4.03 -14.61 4.06
CA THR A 158 4.00 -13.47 4.96
C THR A 158 2.69 -12.70 4.78
N LEU A 159 2.02 -12.41 5.90
CA LEU A 159 0.75 -11.69 5.95
C LEU A 159 0.93 -10.38 6.70
N ALA A 160 0.42 -9.29 6.16
CA ALA A 160 0.33 -8.00 6.83
C ALA A 160 -0.91 -7.24 6.36
N VAL A 161 -1.43 -6.33 7.17
CA VAL A 161 -2.55 -5.46 6.77
C VAL A 161 -2.18 -4.01 6.98
N HIS A 162 -2.45 -3.19 5.96
CA HIS A 162 -2.26 -1.74 5.98
C HIS A 162 -3.61 -1.04 6.04
N ALA A 163 -3.80 -0.15 7.02
CA ALA A 163 -4.88 0.83 6.98
C ALA A 163 -4.42 2.07 6.23
N LYS A 164 -5.21 2.50 5.25
CA LYS A 164 -4.99 3.71 4.47
C LYS A 164 -6.20 4.63 4.57
N ARG A 165 -5.95 5.94 4.44
CA ARG A 165 -6.98 6.96 4.25
C ARG A 165 -6.56 7.84 3.08
N SER A 166 -7.38 7.88 2.04
CA SER A 166 -7.08 8.62 0.80
C SER A 166 -5.68 8.29 0.24
N GLY A 167 -5.31 7.01 0.25
CA GLY A 167 -4.01 6.52 -0.21
C GLY A 167 -2.86 6.62 0.79
N LYS A 168 -2.96 7.45 1.84
CA LYS A 168 -1.94 7.58 2.88
C LYS A 168 -2.03 6.44 3.89
N LEU A 169 -0.91 5.79 4.21
CA LEU A 169 -0.82 4.80 5.29
C LEU A 169 -1.04 5.47 6.65
N ILE A 170 -1.97 4.95 7.45
CA ILE A 170 -2.34 5.49 8.78
C ILE A 170 -2.07 4.50 9.93
N ALA A 171 -2.07 3.19 9.65
CA ALA A 171 -1.69 2.14 10.59
C ALA A 171 -1.31 0.87 9.82
N SER A 172 -0.58 -0.03 10.46
CA SER A 172 -0.24 -1.34 9.91
C SER A 172 -0.12 -2.38 11.02
N THR A 173 -0.43 -3.63 10.70
CA THR A 173 -0.10 -4.76 11.59
C THR A 173 1.39 -5.07 11.50
N SER A 174 1.96 -5.67 12.54
CA SER A 174 3.23 -6.39 12.39
C SER A 174 3.07 -7.53 11.37
N PRO A 175 4.03 -7.74 10.46
CA PRO A 175 3.98 -8.85 9.52
C PRO A 175 4.11 -10.17 10.28
N ILE A 176 3.33 -11.17 9.88
CA ILE A 176 3.45 -12.53 10.42
C ILE A 176 3.74 -13.52 9.31
N THR A 177 4.37 -14.64 9.68
CA THR A 177 4.65 -15.75 8.79
C THR A 177 3.69 -16.89 9.07
N VAL A 178 3.20 -17.58 8.04
CA VAL A 178 2.38 -18.79 8.16
C VAL A 178 2.86 -19.86 7.19
N HIS A 179 2.57 -21.12 7.50
CA HIS A 179 2.97 -22.26 6.68
C HIS A 179 1.73 -23.03 6.19
N LEU A 180 1.44 -22.95 4.90
CA LEU A 180 0.31 -23.64 4.27
C LEU A 180 0.73 -25.00 3.70
N HIS A 181 0.12 -26.06 4.24
CA HIS A 181 0.26 -27.42 3.74
C HIS A 181 -0.95 -27.84 2.92
N ARG A 182 -0.69 -28.31 1.70
CA ARG A 182 -1.67 -28.91 0.78
C ARG A 182 -1.26 -30.35 0.51
N ALA A 183 -2.20 -31.28 0.62
CA ALA A 183 -2.00 -32.65 0.14
C ALA A 183 -2.08 -32.68 -1.39
N SER A 184 -1.16 -33.40 -2.01
CA SER A 184 -1.22 -33.75 -3.43
C SER A 184 -1.45 -35.25 -3.54
N VAL A 185 -2.46 -35.64 -4.31
CA VAL A 185 -2.66 -37.05 -4.67
C VAL A 185 -2.00 -37.24 -6.02
N LYS A 186 -0.97 -38.08 -6.09
CA LYS A 186 -0.41 -38.51 -7.37
C LYS A 186 -1.48 -39.36 -8.07
N PRO A 187 -1.90 -39.04 -9.29
CA PRO A 187 -2.84 -39.89 -10.02
C PRO A 187 -2.20 -41.27 -10.18
N THR A 188 -2.84 -42.30 -9.63
CA THR A 188 -2.44 -43.68 -9.83
C THR A 188 -2.97 -44.11 -11.20
N VAL A 189 -2.07 -44.39 -12.14
CA VAL A 189 -2.45 -44.97 -13.43
C VAL A 189 -2.89 -46.41 -13.18
N LYS A 190 -4.20 -46.60 -13.04
CA LYS A 190 -4.82 -47.92 -12.86
C LYS A 190 -5.03 -48.53 -14.24
N GLY A 191 -4.01 -49.21 -14.79
CA GLY A 191 -4.19 -49.84 -16.11
C GLY A 191 -2.98 -50.39 -16.86
N ALA A 192 -1.84 -50.67 -16.23
CA ALA A 192 -0.79 -51.47 -16.87
C ALA A 192 -0.95 -52.94 -16.44
N LYS A 193 -1.72 -53.70 -17.21
CA LYS A 193 -1.65 -55.16 -17.28
C LYS A 193 -1.29 -55.55 -18.70
#